data_AF-A0A7T5UR02-F1
#
_entry.id   AF-A0A7T5UR02-F1
#
_cell.length_a   1.000
_cell.length_b   1.000
_cell.length_c   1.000
_cell.angle_alpha   90.00
_cell.angle_beta   90.00
_cell.angle_gamma   90.00
#
_symmetry.space_group_name_H-M   'P 1'
#
loop_
_entity.id
_entity.type
_entity.pdbx_description
1 polymer ?
#
loop_
_entity_poly.entity_id
_entity_poly.type
_entity_poly.pdbx_seq_one_letter_code
_entity_poly.pdbx_strand_id
1 'polypeptide(L)'
;MNRKFFYVLMVLVVLISFSGFFWFYETQYMVGRADVSRYSFSADNSYIFVSPLQAKANGQEKIRITVFILNNQGLGVMGKKVTLEPVPHLSIEAIQGLSDNLGKSVFDVTANQAGEYYVSVKVEDTSLNQKAHVSFN
;
A
#
# COMPACT_ATOMS: atom_id res chain seq x y z
N MET A 1 -45.32 -15.70 50.99
CA MET A 1 -45.12 -15.68 49.52
C MET A 1 -45.38 -17.08 49.00
N ASN A 2 -46.37 -17.24 48.11
CA ASN A 2 -46.86 -18.57 47.71
C ASN A 2 -45.74 -19.36 47.02
N ARG A 3 -45.50 -20.62 47.42
CA ARG A 3 -44.45 -21.47 46.81
C ARG A 3 -44.50 -21.48 45.28
N LYS A 4 -45.71 -21.46 44.71
CA LYS A 4 -45.95 -21.35 43.26
C LYS A 4 -45.43 -20.03 42.65
N PHE A 5 -45.58 -18.91 43.36
CA PHE A 5 -45.04 -17.61 42.95
C PHE A 5 -43.51 -17.60 42.95
N PHE A 6 -42.89 -18.26 43.93
CA PHE A 6 -41.44 -18.42 43.97
C PHE A 6 -40.89 -19.22 42.77
N TYR A 7 -41.55 -20.32 42.38
CA TYR A 7 -41.17 -21.09 41.20
C TYR A 7 -41.35 -20.31 39.88
N VAL A 8 -42.44 -19.53 39.75
CA VAL A 8 -42.66 -18.69 38.57
C VAL A 8 -41.59 -17.61 38.47
N LEU A 9 -41.23 -16.95 39.58
CA LEU A 9 -40.15 -15.95 39.61
C LEU A 9 -38.80 -16.57 39.21
N MET A 10 -38.50 -17.78 39.69
CA MET A 10 -37.27 -18.49 39.36
C MET A 10 -37.14 -18.78 37.86
N VAL A 11 -38.22 -19.24 37.21
CA VAL A 11 -38.24 -19.50 35.75
C VAL A 11 -38.07 -18.20 34.95
N LEU A 12 -38.67 -17.11 35.41
CA LEU A 12 -38.60 -15.80 34.74
C LEU A 12 -37.17 -15.23 34.78
N VAL A 13 -36.47 -15.37 35.91
CA VAL A 13 -35.07 -14.95 36.04
C VAL A 13 -34.17 -15.76 35.11
N VAL A 14 -34.36 -17.08 35.02
CA VAL A 14 -33.58 -17.94 34.12
C VAL A 14 -33.79 -17.54 32.65
N LEU A 15 -35.02 -17.25 32.24
CA LEU A 15 -35.32 -16.80 30.87
C LEU A 15 -34.66 -15.45 30.53
N ILE A 16 -34.70 -14.49 31.46
CA ILE A 16 -34.06 -13.19 31.26
C ILE A 16 -32.54 -13.32 31.19
N SER A 17 -31.93 -14.15 32.05
CA SER A 17 -30.49 -14.41 32.00
C SER A 17 -30.08 -15.07 30.67
N PHE A 18 -30.88 -16.01 30.17
CA PHE A 18 -30.60 -16.68 28.88
C PHE A 18 -30.72 -15.71 27.69
N SER A 19 -31.73 -14.84 27.70
CA SER A 19 -31.93 -13.81 26.68
C SER A 19 -30.84 -12.74 26.70
N GLY A 20 -30.38 -12.32 27.88
CA GLY A 20 -29.29 -11.35 28.03
C GLY A 20 -27.95 -11.89 27.55
N PHE A 21 -27.70 -13.19 27.77
CA PHE A 21 -26.49 -13.86 27.27
C PHE A 21 -26.47 -13.91 25.73
N PHE A 22 -27.63 -14.06 25.09
CA PHE A 22 -27.75 -14.10 23.63
C PHE A 22 -27.42 -12.75 22.97
N TRP A 23 -27.81 -11.63 23.57
CA TRP A 23 -27.44 -10.29 23.08
C TRP A 23 -25.94 -10.00 23.12
N PHE A 24 -25.21 -10.57 24.10
CA PHE A 24 -23.77 -10.35 24.23
C PHE A 24 -22.95 -11.18 23.23
N TYR A 25 -23.50 -12.28 22.72
CA TYR A 25 -22.82 -13.13 21.73
C TYR A 25 -22.84 -12.55 20.30
N GLU A 26 -23.71 -11.58 20.01
CA GLU A 26 -23.96 -11.13 18.63
C GLU A 26 -23.18 -9.86 18.22
N THR A 27 -22.35 -9.28 19.08
CA THR A 27 -21.72 -7.97 18.81
C THR A 27 -20.20 -8.00 18.67
N GLN A 28 -19.65 -8.82 17.77
CA GLN A 28 -18.21 -8.78 17.45
C GLN A 28 -17.90 -8.83 15.94
N TYR A 29 -18.77 -8.32 15.07
CA TYR A 29 -18.44 -8.17 13.64
C TYR A 29 -18.84 -6.79 13.10
N MET A 30 -18.25 -5.76 13.69
CA MET A 30 -18.19 -4.42 13.09
C MET A 30 -16.72 -4.08 12.84
N VAL A 31 -16.08 -4.77 11.88
CA VAL A 31 -14.79 -4.33 11.34
C VAL A 31 -15.06 -3.24 10.30
N GLY A 32 -15.56 -2.10 10.76
CA GLY A 32 -15.72 -0.90 9.95
C GLY A 32 -14.41 -0.14 9.86
N ARG A 33 -13.41 -0.66 9.14
CA ARG A 33 -12.33 0.20 8.64
C ARG A 33 -12.81 0.77 7.32
N ALA A 34 -13.47 1.93 7.38
CA ALA A 34 -13.53 2.79 6.22
C ALA A 34 -12.09 3.25 5.93
N ASP A 35 -11.37 2.49 5.11
CA ASP A 35 -10.15 2.98 4.49
C ASP A 35 -10.58 4.07 3.52
N VAL A 36 -10.39 5.31 3.92
CA VAL A 36 -10.58 6.45 3.04
C VAL A 36 -9.37 6.47 2.11
N SER A 37 -9.29 5.50 1.20
CA SER A 37 -8.37 5.56 0.08
C SER A 37 -8.87 6.69 -0.80
N ARG A 38 -8.47 7.92 -0.49
CA ARG A 38 -8.50 9.01 -1.46
C ARG A 38 -7.60 8.53 -2.58
N TYR A 39 -8.25 7.99 -3.61
CA TYR A 39 -7.72 7.26 -4.74
C TYR A 39 -7.05 5.91 -4.38
N SER A 40 -7.82 4.82 -4.43
CA SER A 40 -7.24 3.47 -4.45
C SER A 40 -6.43 3.31 -5.75
N PHE A 41 -5.12 3.14 -5.64
CA PHE A 41 -4.31 2.72 -6.79
C PHE A 41 -4.25 1.20 -6.85
N SER A 42 -3.92 0.68 -8.02
CA SER A 42 -3.73 -0.73 -8.30
C SER A 42 -2.24 -1.00 -8.47
N ALA A 43 -1.65 -1.78 -7.58
CA ALA A 43 -0.25 -2.17 -7.69
C ALA A 43 0.01 -3.04 -8.94
N ASP A 44 -1.01 -3.75 -9.43
CA ASP A 44 -0.93 -4.62 -10.61
C ASP A 44 -0.99 -3.85 -11.93
N ASN A 45 -1.80 -2.78 -11.98
CA ASN A 45 -1.87 -1.94 -13.18
C ASN A 45 -0.77 -0.88 -13.23
N SER A 46 -0.22 -0.50 -12.08
CA SER A 46 0.88 0.46 -12.02
C SER A 46 2.15 -0.16 -12.60
N TYR A 47 2.94 0.64 -13.31
CA TYR A 47 4.13 0.15 -13.99
C TYR A 47 5.29 1.13 -13.89
N ILE A 48 6.49 0.60 -14.15
CA ILE A 48 7.74 1.34 -14.06
C ILE A 48 8.38 1.39 -15.44
N PHE A 49 8.79 2.59 -15.84
CA PHE A 49 9.50 2.84 -17.08
C PHE A 49 10.91 3.36 -16.77
N VAL A 50 11.91 2.78 -17.43
CA VAL A 50 13.32 3.08 -17.19
C VAL A 50 13.94 3.54 -18.50
N SER A 51 14.60 4.70 -18.48
CA SER A 51 15.28 5.24 -19.66
C SER A 51 16.46 6.15 -19.30
N PRO A 52 17.65 5.93 -19.86
CA PRO A 52 18.07 4.76 -20.64
C PRO A 52 18.14 3.48 -19.78
N LEU A 53 18.12 2.29 -20.41
CA LEU A 53 18.25 1.01 -19.68
C LEU A 53 19.67 0.77 -19.14
N GLN A 54 20.67 1.45 -19.72
CA GLN A 54 22.07 1.31 -19.38
C GLN A 54 22.75 2.68 -19.32
N ALA A 55 23.69 2.85 -18.40
CA ALA A 55 24.51 4.04 -18.24
C ALA A 55 25.91 3.66 -17.72
N LYS A 56 26.87 4.57 -17.75
CA LYS A 56 28.20 4.33 -17.17
C LYS A 56 28.21 4.52 -15.67
N ALA A 57 28.95 3.68 -14.96
CA ALA A 57 29.12 3.74 -13.51
C ALA A 57 30.13 4.81 -13.05
N ASN A 58 30.04 6.04 -13.58
CA ASN A 58 30.96 7.13 -13.28
C ASN A 58 30.43 8.13 -12.24
N GLY A 59 29.27 7.86 -11.63
CA GLY A 59 28.60 8.76 -10.70
C GLY A 59 27.93 9.99 -11.34
N GLN A 60 28.05 10.17 -12.65
CA GLN A 60 27.54 11.33 -13.39
C GLN A 60 26.39 10.97 -14.33
N GLU A 61 26.47 9.83 -15.02
CA GLU A 61 25.41 9.39 -15.93
C GLU A 61 24.17 8.96 -15.14
N LYS A 62 23.03 9.53 -15.52
CA LYS A 62 21.75 9.33 -14.85
C LYS A 62 20.86 8.41 -15.65
N ILE A 63 20.26 7.43 -14.98
CA ILE A 63 19.12 6.67 -15.50
C ILE A 63 17.85 7.24 -14.91
N ARG A 64 16.87 7.56 -15.75
CA ARG A 64 15.58 8.06 -15.30
C ARG A 64 14.61 6.91 -15.09
N ILE A 65 14.10 6.80 -13.87
CA ILE A 65 13.03 5.91 -13.48
C ILE A 65 11.74 6.74 -13.40
N THR A 66 10.78 6.41 -14.26
CA THR A 66 9.45 7.00 -14.27
C THR A 66 8.46 5.95 -13.79
N VAL A 67 7.74 6.25 -12.71
CA VAL A 67 6.72 5.36 -12.15
C VAL A 67 5.34 5.92 -12.52
N PHE A 68 4.48 5.07 -13.07
CA PHE A 68 3.09 5.40 -13.36
C PHE A 68 2.17 4.67 -12.39
N ILE A 69 1.49 5.46 -11.55
CA ILE A 69 0.53 4.99 -10.55
C ILE A 69 -0.85 5.02 -11.15
N LEU A 70 -1.42 3.85 -11.40
CA LEU A 70 -2.73 3.68 -12.02
C LEU A 70 -3.74 3.10 -11.05
N ASN A 71 -5.03 3.38 -11.25
CA ASN A 71 -6.13 2.71 -10.55
C ASN A 71 -6.56 1.42 -11.27
N ASN A 72 -7.59 0.74 -10.75
CA ASN A 72 -8.14 -0.48 -11.34
C ASN A 72 -8.70 -0.29 -12.77
N GLN A 73 -8.97 0.95 -13.19
CA GLN A 73 -9.46 1.31 -14.52
C GLN A 73 -8.34 1.74 -15.47
N GLY A 74 -7.07 1.70 -15.03
CA GLY A 74 -5.91 2.15 -15.81
C GLY A 74 -5.75 3.67 -15.87
N LEU A 75 -6.48 4.43 -15.05
CA LEU A 75 -6.36 5.89 -14.98
C LEU A 75 -5.28 6.29 -13.98
N GLY A 76 -4.52 7.32 -14.33
CA GLY A 76 -3.50 7.92 -13.48
C GLY A 76 -4.06 8.43 -12.15
N VAL A 77 -3.37 8.15 -11.06
CA VAL A 77 -3.76 8.58 -9.72
C VAL A 77 -2.80 9.64 -9.22
N MET A 78 -3.32 10.85 -8.97
CA MET A 78 -2.55 11.99 -8.48
C MET A 78 -2.33 11.99 -6.96
N GLY A 79 -1.22 12.60 -6.54
CA GLY A 79 -0.95 12.93 -5.13
C GLY A 79 -0.40 11.76 -4.31
N LYS A 80 -0.02 10.66 -4.96
CA LYS A 80 0.55 9.48 -4.29
C LYS A 80 2.04 9.66 -4.08
N LYS A 81 2.48 9.43 -2.85
CA LYS A 81 3.89 9.48 -2.48
C LYS A 81 4.58 8.20 -2.95
N VAL A 82 5.48 8.35 -3.91
CA VAL A 82 6.32 7.27 -4.43
C VAL A 82 7.71 7.41 -3.83
N THR A 83 8.27 6.29 -3.42
CA THR A 83 9.61 6.18 -2.83
C THR A 83 10.31 4.98 -3.42
N LEU A 84 11.60 5.10 -3.70
CA LEU A 84 12.44 4.00 -4.14
C LEU A 84 13.19 3.44 -2.93
N GLU A 85 13.27 2.12 -2.83
CA GLU A 85 14.06 1.48 -1.77
C GLU A 85 15.56 1.77 -2.01
N PRO A 86 16.33 2.09 -0.95
CA PRO A 86 17.76 2.32 -1.07
C PRO A 86 18.47 1.02 -1.45
N VAL A 87 19.29 1.08 -2.50
CA VAL A 87 20.13 -0.02 -2.97
C VAL A 87 21.60 0.33 -2.73
N PRO A 88 22.45 -0.59 -2.21
CA PRO A 88 23.88 -0.31 -2.05
C PRO A 88 24.53 0.14 -3.36
N HIS A 89 25.45 1.10 -3.29
CA HIS A 89 26.21 1.64 -4.43
C HIS A 89 25.38 2.44 -5.48
N LEU A 90 24.08 2.60 -5.26
CA LEU A 90 23.18 3.41 -6.07
C LEU A 90 22.81 4.69 -5.32
N SER A 91 22.92 5.83 -5.99
CA SER A 91 22.42 7.12 -5.50
C SER A 91 21.11 7.44 -6.22
N ILE A 92 20.07 7.70 -5.43
CA ILE A 92 18.71 7.95 -5.93
C ILE A 92 18.33 9.40 -5.62
N GLU A 93 17.97 10.15 -6.66
CA GLU A 93 17.51 11.53 -6.59
C GLU A 93 16.02 11.60 -6.97
N ALA A 94 15.18 12.07 -6.04
CA ALA A 94 13.76 12.24 -6.29
C ALA A 94 13.50 13.61 -6.96
N ILE A 95 13.34 13.62 -8.29
CA ILE A 95 12.91 14.81 -9.03
C ILE A 95 11.45 15.13 -8.69
N GLN A 96 10.61 14.11 -8.69
CA GLN A 96 9.18 14.23 -8.46
C GLN A 96 8.69 12.99 -7.69
N GLY A 97 8.71 13.08 -6.36
CA GLY A 97 8.25 11.99 -5.48
C GLY A 97 6.73 11.89 -5.30
N LEU A 98 5.95 12.86 -5.78
CA LEU A 98 4.48 12.81 -5.78
C LEU A 98 3.96 12.59 -7.20
N SER A 99 2.98 11.70 -7.35
CA SER A 99 2.37 11.45 -8.66
C SER A 99 1.55 12.67 -9.14
N ASP A 100 1.66 12.99 -10.43
CA ASP A 100 0.88 14.06 -11.07
C ASP A 100 -0.52 13.60 -11.52
N ASN A 101 -1.24 14.43 -12.27
CA ASN A 101 -2.57 14.12 -12.81
C ASN A 101 -2.61 12.88 -13.73
N LEU A 102 -1.46 12.47 -14.28
CA LEU A 102 -1.32 11.25 -15.09
C LEU A 102 -0.81 10.07 -14.25
N GLY A 103 -0.66 10.24 -12.93
CA GLY A 103 -0.08 9.24 -12.05
C GLY A 103 1.44 9.14 -12.14
N LYS A 104 2.11 10.09 -12.81
CA LYS A 104 3.54 10.00 -13.10
C LYS A 104 4.38 10.54 -11.94
N SER A 105 5.42 9.81 -11.58
CA SER A 105 6.46 10.18 -10.62
C SER A 105 7.83 9.90 -11.23
N VAL A 106 8.84 10.74 -10.94
CA VAL A 106 10.13 10.72 -11.65
C VAL A 106 11.28 10.74 -10.66
N PHE A 107 12.23 9.85 -10.89
CA PHE A 107 13.47 9.71 -10.13
C PHE A 107 14.64 9.57 -11.09
N ASP A 108 15.77 10.14 -10.72
CA ASP A 108 17.03 9.90 -11.42
C ASP A 108 17.91 9.04 -10.51
N VAL A 109 18.59 8.06 -11.09
CA VAL A 109 19.50 7.17 -10.37
C VAL A 109 20.89 7.21 -11.01
N THR A 110 21.93 7.21 -10.18
CA THR A 110 23.33 7.16 -10.58
C THR A 110 24.06 6.07 -9.81
N ALA A 111 25.10 5.48 -10.39
CA ALA A 111 25.94 4.50 -9.71
C ALA A 111 27.42 4.87 -9.85
N ASN A 112 28.19 4.52 -8.81
CA ASN A 112 29.65 4.62 -8.81
C ASN A 112 30.34 3.27 -9.08
N GLN A 113 29.56 2.20 -9.17
CA GLN A 113 30.05 0.84 -9.39
C GLN A 113 29.23 0.17 -10.50
N ALA A 114 29.95 -0.48 -11.43
CA ALA A 114 29.32 -1.24 -12.49
C ALA A 114 28.60 -2.47 -11.92
N GLY A 115 27.42 -2.76 -12.45
CA GLY A 115 26.56 -3.85 -12.01
C GLY A 115 25.11 -3.68 -12.46
N GLU A 116 24.35 -4.76 -12.29
CA GLU A 116 22.90 -4.76 -12.43
C GLU A 116 22.25 -4.47 -11.08
N TYR A 117 21.30 -3.53 -11.06
CA TYR A 117 20.57 -3.15 -9.86
C TYR A 117 19.07 -3.31 -10.08
N TYR A 118 18.41 -3.86 -9.06
CA TYR A 118 16.96 -4.05 -9.04
C TYR A 118 16.38 -3.14 -7.95
N VAL A 119 15.73 -2.06 -8.37
CA VAL A 119 15.17 -1.04 -7.47
C VAL A 119 13.69 -1.35 -7.23
N SER A 120 13.34 -1.63 -5.98
CA SER A 120 11.93 -1.75 -5.58
C SER A 120 11.29 -0.36 -5.45
N VAL A 121 10.03 -0.26 -5.85
CA VAL A 121 9.23 0.96 -5.72
C VAL A 121 8.15 0.75 -4.67
N LYS A 122 8.03 1.71 -3.75
CA LYS A 122 6.99 1.75 -2.73
C LYS A 122 6.12 2.99 -2.89
N VAL A 123 4.82 2.79 -2.88
CA VAL A 123 3.80 3.83 -3.03
C VAL A 123 3.01 3.91 -1.73
N GLU A 124 3.17 5.01 -1.01
CA GLU A 124 2.69 5.17 0.38
C GLU A 124 3.18 4.01 1.26
N ASP A 125 2.31 3.05 1.56
CA ASP A 125 2.63 1.87 2.38
C ASP A 125 2.66 0.54 1.60
N THR A 126 2.38 0.56 0.30
CA THR A 126 2.31 -0.66 -0.54
C THR A 126 3.45 -0.69 -1.55
N SER A 127 4.16 -1.81 -1.62
CA SER A 127 5.19 -2.05 -2.63
C SER A 127 4.57 -2.46 -3.96
N LEU A 128 5.14 -1.99 -5.07
CA LEU A 128 4.76 -2.46 -6.40
C LEU A 128 5.31 -3.87 -6.64
N ASN A 129 4.58 -4.65 -7.43
CA ASN A 129 4.99 -6.00 -7.82
C ASN A 129 6.16 -5.99 -8.82
N GLN A 130 6.29 -4.89 -9.57
CA GLN A 130 7.38 -4.69 -10.51
C GLN A 130 8.59 -4.03 -9.84
N LYS A 131 9.79 -4.42 -10.28
CA LYS A 131 11.06 -3.79 -9.90
C LYS A 131 11.68 -3.11 -11.10
N ALA A 132 12.30 -1.95 -10.89
CA ALA A 132 13.05 -1.28 -11.93
C ALA A 132 14.40 -1.99 -12.11
N HIS A 133 14.66 -2.51 -13.30
CA HIS A 133 15.97 -3.05 -13.65
C HIS A 133 16.81 -1.96 -14.33
N VAL A 134 17.97 -1.67 -13.75
CA VAL A 134 18.94 -0.70 -14.28
C VAL A 134 20.32 -1.34 -14.35
N SER A 135 21.04 -1.12 -15.46
CA SER A 135 22.39 -1.63 -15.65
C SER A 135 23.38 -0.48 -15.71
N PHE A 136 24.46 -0.56 -14.92
CA PHE A 136 25.58 0.36 -15.01
C PHE A 136 26.84 -0.38 -15.45
N ASN A 137 27.51 0.12 -16.49
CA ASN A 137 28.71 -0.49 -17.07
C ASN A 137 29.97 0.35 -16.82
#